data_AF-A0A957D3Q3-F1
#
_entry.id   AF-A0A957D3Q3-F1
#
_cell.length_a   1.000
_cell.length_b   1.000
_cell.length_c   1.000
_cell.angle_alpha   90.00
_cell.angle_beta   90.00
_cell.angle_gamma   90.00
#
_symmetry.space_group_name_H-M   'P 1'
#
loop_
_entity.id
_entity.type
_entity.pdbx_description
1 polymer ?
#
loop_
_entity_poly.entity_id
_entity_poly.type
_entity_poly.pdbx_seq_one_letter_code
_entity_poly.pdbx_strand_id
1 'polypeptide(L)'
;MSQVGSETNPLRVAIVGAGPAGFYAAERLLKDKNIVAKIDMYDRLPTPFGLVRAGVAPDHQKIKSVTKIFDKSAKNPRFRFFGNVELGKHVSVADLSNHYHQILYSTGAQTDRPLNIPGIDLANSHPATDFVAWYNGHPDFRDYEFDLTQERVAVIGIGNVALDVARILCRTYDELMQTDIADYALEALSKSRVKEVVVLGRRGPAQAAFTTPEIKELGEMADADVYVPPEEAELDDLSQASLADADRASVR
;
A
#
# COMPACT_ATOMS: atom_id res chain seq x y z
N MET A 1 13.07 27.32 32.09
CA MET A 1 12.33 26.11 31.63
C MET A 1 13.34 25.00 31.41
N SER A 2 13.05 23.77 31.83
CA SER A 2 13.95 22.63 31.60
C SER A 2 14.07 22.32 30.11
N GLN A 3 15.22 21.77 29.71
CA GLN A 3 15.51 21.45 28.31
C GLN A 3 14.50 20.44 27.75
N VAL A 4 13.93 20.74 26.58
CA VAL A 4 13.04 19.82 25.86
C VAL A 4 13.82 18.55 25.50
N GLY A 5 13.19 17.39 25.74
CA GLY A 5 13.82 16.09 25.56
C GLY A 5 14.52 15.56 26.82
N SER A 6 14.36 16.21 27.98
CA SER A 6 14.81 15.69 29.28
C SER A 6 13.71 14.86 29.97
N GLU A 7 14.05 14.11 31.01
CA GLU A 7 13.07 13.35 31.80
C GLU A 7 11.98 14.25 32.41
N THR A 8 12.36 15.45 32.86
CA THR A 8 11.43 16.41 33.48
C THR A 8 10.69 17.28 32.46
N ASN A 9 11.16 17.33 31.20
CA ASN A 9 10.45 17.96 30.09
C ASN A 9 10.62 17.15 28.79
N PRO A 10 9.90 16.02 28.65
CA PRO A 10 10.01 15.15 27.50
C PRO A 10 9.59 15.84 26.21
N LEU A 11 10.27 15.52 25.10
CA LEU A 11 9.87 15.91 23.76
C LEU A 11 8.54 15.23 23.40
N ARG A 12 7.44 15.97 23.48
CA ARG A 12 6.12 15.55 22.99
C ARG A 12 6.01 15.69 21.47
N VAL A 13 5.73 14.60 20.78
CA VAL A 13 5.57 14.55 19.32
C VAL A 13 4.20 13.96 18.97
N ALA A 14 3.41 14.70 18.19
CA ALA A 14 2.22 14.16 17.54
C ALA A 14 2.61 13.59 16.18
N ILE A 15 2.23 12.34 15.90
CA ILE A 15 2.42 11.71 14.60
C ILE A 15 1.05 11.50 13.96
N VAL A 16 0.85 12.01 12.75
CA VAL A 16 -0.43 11.94 12.03
C VAL A 16 -0.32 10.93 10.89
N GLY A 17 -0.96 9.78 11.05
CA GLY A 17 -0.91 8.61 10.17
C GLY A 17 -0.11 7.47 10.79
N ALA A 18 -0.76 6.33 10.99
CA ALA A 18 -0.23 5.13 11.62
C ALA A 18 0.28 4.09 10.62
N GLY A 19 0.77 4.53 9.46
CA GLY A 19 1.50 3.68 8.51
C GLY A 19 2.96 3.43 8.92
N PRO A 20 3.73 2.70 8.09
CA PRO A 20 5.14 2.42 8.35
C PRO A 20 5.99 3.65 8.65
N ALA A 21 5.82 4.73 7.89
CA ALA A 21 6.56 5.97 8.11
C ALA A 21 6.38 6.53 9.53
N GLY A 22 5.14 6.53 10.03
CA GLY A 22 4.83 6.98 11.39
C GLY A 22 5.44 6.06 12.45
N PHE A 23 5.32 4.74 12.28
CA PHE A 23 5.88 3.78 13.22
C PHE A 23 7.41 3.76 13.24
N TYR A 24 8.08 3.89 12.09
CA TYR A 24 9.54 3.97 12.04
C TYR A 24 10.05 5.27 12.67
N ALA A 25 9.37 6.40 12.43
CA ALA A 25 9.69 7.65 13.12
C ALA A 25 9.51 7.52 14.63
N ALA A 26 8.40 6.91 15.08
CA ALA A 26 8.14 6.66 16.48
C ALA A 26 9.22 5.77 17.11
N GLU A 27 9.54 4.66 16.46
CA GLU A 27 10.58 3.73 16.91
C GLU A 27 11.94 4.43 17.04
N ARG A 28 12.32 5.25 16.06
CA ARG A 28 13.60 5.98 16.09
C ARG A 28 13.68 6.94 17.26
N LEU A 29 12.60 7.70 17.52
CA LEU A 29 12.51 8.63 18.65
C LEU A 29 12.50 7.91 20.00
N LEU A 30 11.81 6.78 20.11
CA LEU A 30 11.75 6.00 21.36
C LEU A 30 13.07 5.30 21.69
N LYS A 31 13.87 4.94 20.68
CA LYS A 31 15.19 4.30 20.86
C LYS A 31 16.32 5.29 21.09
N ASP A 32 16.11 6.58 20.85
CA ASP A 32 17.14 7.58 21.09
C ASP A 32 17.44 7.68 22.59
N LYS A 33 18.73 7.62 22.94
CA LYS A 33 19.20 7.66 24.33
C LYS A 33 19.51 9.09 24.79
N ASN A 34 19.63 10.03 23.85
CA ASN A 34 19.97 11.42 24.13
C ASN A 34 18.72 12.27 24.37
N ILE A 35 17.54 11.78 23.98
CA ILE A 35 16.26 12.46 24.18
C ILE A 35 15.22 11.53 24.81
N VAL A 36 14.42 12.08 25.70
CA VAL A 36 13.22 11.46 26.25
C VAL A 36 12.04 11.97 25.43
N ALA A 37 11.49 11.12 24.56
CA ALA A 37 10.31 11.46 23.75
C ALA A 37 9.04 10.79 24.30
N LYS A 38 7.91 11.49 24.17
CA LYS A 38 6.55 10.97 24.35
C LYS A 38 5.80 11.14 23.03
N ILE A 39 5.16 10.08 22.57
CA ILE A 39 4.62 9.99 21.22
C ILE A 39 3.15 9.69 21.31
N ASP A 40 2.36 10.51 20.64
CA ASP A 40 0.94 10.29 20.43
C ASP A 40 0.70 10.17 18.93
N MET A 41 0.28 8.98 18.50
CA MET A 41 0.04 8.66 17.11
C MET A 41 -1.46 8.69 16.84
N TYR A 42 -1.86 9.50 15.87
CA TYR A 42 -3.23 9.71 15.44
C TYR A 42 -3.47 9.05 14.10
N ASP A 43 -4.59 8.36 13.93
CA ASP A 43 -5.03 7.86 12.63
C ASP A 43 -6.54 8.02 12.49
N ARG A 44 -7.00 8.32 11.26
CA ARG A 44 -8.43 8.43 10.97
C ARG A 44 -9.13 7.08 11.04
N LEU A 45 -8.41 5.98 10.80
CA LEU A 45 -8.94 4.62 10.89
C LEU A 45 -8.84 4.09 12.32
N PRO A 46 -9.72 3.17 12.73
CA PRO A 46 -9.64 2.52 14.03
C PRO A 46 -8.44 1.56 14.12
N THR A 47 -7.96 1.05 12.99
CA THR A 47 -6.86 0.08 12.92
C THR A 47 -5.57 0.74 12.43
N PRO A 48 -4.41 0.50 13.08
CA PRO A 48 -3.13 1.03 12.65
C PRO A 48 -2.56 0.27 11.43
N PHE A 49 -1.32 0.61 11.08
CA PHE A 49 -0.44 -0.02 10.07
C PHE A 49 -0.62 0.46 8.63
N GLY A 50 -1.65 1.26 8.34
CA GLY A 50 -1.88 1.84 7.02
C GLY A 50 -1.86 0.78 5.91
N LEU A 51 -1.09 1.03 4.85
CA LEU A 51 -0.99 0.12 3.69
C LEU A 51 -0.37 -1.25 4.02
N VAL A 52 0.29 -1.44 5.17
CA VAL A 52 0.70 -2.81 5.54
C VAL A 52 -0.52 -3.69 5.82
N ARG A 53 -1.60 -3.09 6.35
CA ARG A 53 -2.88 -3.77 6.55
C ARG A 53 -3.78 -3.67 5.31
N ALA A 54 -3.93 -2.46 4.78
CA ALA A 54 -4.96 -2.15 3.77
C ALA A 54 -4.44 -2.11 2.32
N GLY A 55 -3.15 -2.37 2.08
CA GLY A 55 -2.52 -2.28 0.76
C GLY A 55 -1.82 -3.58 0.35
N VAL A 56 -0.88 -4.06 1.17
CA VAL A 56 -0.14 -5.30 0.93
C VAL A 56 -1.14 -6.44 0.69
N ALA A 57 -1.00 -7.10 -0.46
CA ALA A 57 -1.91 -8.14 -0.89
C ALA A 57 -2.05 -9.26 0.16
N PRO A 58 -3.23 -9.89 0.25
CA PRO A 58 -3.50 -10.91 1.26
C PRO A 58 -2.67 -12.19 1.05
N ASP A 59 -2.19 -12.46 -0.17
CA ASP A 59 -1.24 -13.54 -0.44
C ASP A 59 0.22 -13.20 -0.05
N HIS A 60 0.51 -11.97 0.39
CA HIS A 60 1.83 -11.48 0.81
C HIS A 60 2.01 -11.36 2.33
N GLN A 61 1.60 -12.38 3.08
CA GLN A 61 1.63 -12.38 4.56
C GLN A 61 3.03 -12.15 5.16
N LYS A 62 4.10 -12.56 4.48
CA LYS A 62 5.48 -12.35 4.96
C LYS A 62 5.81 -10.86 5.11
N ILE A 63 5.36 -10.01 4.18
CA ILE A 63 5.60 -8.57 4.22
C ILE A 63 4.84 -7.94 5.41
N LYS A 64 3.64 -8.43 5.71
CA LYS A 64 2.83 -7.98 6.86
C LYS A 64 3.48 -8.28 8.22
N SER A 65 4.51 -9.13 8.28
CA SER A 65 5.22 -9.47 9.53
C SER A 65 5.93 -8.28 10.22
N VAL A 66 6.17 -7.19 9.48
CA VAL A 66 6.73 -5.94 10.02
C VAL A 66 5.86 -5.34 11.13
N THR A 67 4.56 -5.64 11.16
CA THR A 67 3.63 -5.20 12.22
C THR A 67 4.08 -5.66 13.62
N LYS A 68 4.81 -6.77 13.73
CA LYS A 68 5.39 -7.23 15.01
C LYS A 68 6.37 -6.22 15.61
N ILE A 69 7.11 -5.50 14.76
CA ILE A 69 8.02 -4.43 15.19
C ILE A 69 7.19 -3.22 15.64
N PHE A 70 6.13 -2.89 14.90
CA PHE A 70 5.24 -1.78 15.23
C PHE A 70 4.50 -2.02 16.55
N ASP A 71 4.01 -3.24 16.80
CA ASP A 71 3.42 -3.65 18.07
C ASP A 71 4.40 -3.52 19.24
N LYS A 72 5.67 -3.86 19.02
CA LYS A 72 6.71 -3.69 20.04
C LYS A 72 6.90 -2.21 20.39
N SER A 73 6.91 -1.34 19.38
CA SER A 73 6.98 0.11 19.58
C SER A 73 5.72 0.63 20.29
N ALA A 74 4.54 0.13 19.92
CA ALA A 74 3.25 0.54 20.50
C ALA A 74 3.09 0.17 21.97
N LYS A 75 3.77 -0.90 22.43
CA LYS A 75 3.82 -1.32 23.85
C LYS A 75 4.71 -0.44 24.72
N ASN A 76 5.45 0.52 24.16
CA ASN A 76 6.27 1.42 24.95
C ASN A 76 5.36 2.34 25.80
N PRO A 77 5.60 2.51 27.12
CA PRO A 77 4.77 3.37 27.97
C PRO A 77 4.79 4.85 27.57
N ARG A 78 5.75 5.26 26.74
CA ARG A 78 5.84 6.62 26.18
C ARG A 78 5.13 6.76 24.84
N PHE A 79 4.46 5.72 24.35
CA PHE A 79 3.68 5.72 23.12
C PHE A 79 2.18 5.57 23.43
N ARG A 80 1.34 6.34 22.76
CA ARG A 80 -0.12 6.15 22.76
C ARG A 80 -0.65 6.22 21.34
N PHE A 81 -1.66 5.41 21.07
CA PHE A 81 -2.36 5.39 19.78
C PHE A 81 -3.79 5.90 19.97
N PHE A 82 -4.20 6.79 19.06
CA PHE A 82 -5.52 7.39 18.97
C PHE A 82 -6.07 7.13 17.56
N GLY A 83 -6.66 5.95 17.36
CA GLY A 83 -7.40 5.62 16.16
C GLY A 83 -8.77 6.29 16.12
N ASN A 84 -9.38 6.34 14.94
CA ASN A 84 -10.63 7.07 14.68
C ASN A 84 -10.55 8.57 15.01
N VAL A 85 -9.36 9.17 14.89
CA VAL A 85 -9.09 10.60 15.10
C VAL A 85 -8.44 11.18 13.86
N GLU A 86 -9.28 11.79 13.03
CA GLU A 86 -8.89 12.47 11.80
C GLU A 86 -8.49 13.94 12.03
N LEU A 87 -7.28 14.30 11.60
CA LEU A 87 -6.80 15.68 11.57
C LEU A 87 -7.61 16.50 10.56
N GLY A 88 -8.01 17.71 10.94
CA GLY A 88 -8.87 18.59 10.15
C GLY A 88 -10.36 18.42 10.46
N LYS A 89 -10.76 17.30 11.07
CA LYS A 89 -12.15 17.01 11.47
C LYS A 89 -12.34 16.96 12.99
N HIS A 90 -11.55 16.14 13.68
CA HIS A 90 -11.69 15.93 15.13
C HIS A 90 -10.67 16.74 15.94
N VAL A 91 -9.49 16.96 15.36
CA VAL A 91 -8.43 17.82 15.91
C VAL A 91 -7.90 18.72 14.81
N SER A 92 -7.55 19.95 15.14
CA SER A 92 -6.89 20.88 14.21
C SER A 92 -5.38 20.89 14.38
N VAL A 93 -4.65 21.43 13.40
CA VAL A 93 -3.21 21.68 13.54
C VAL A 93 -2.94 22.62 14.72
N ALA A 94 -3.81 23.63 14.95
CA ALA A 94 -3.67 24.54 16.07
C ALA A 94 -3.81 23.82 17.42
N ASP A 95 -4.74 22.87 17.55
CA ASP A 95 -4.88 22.05 18.74
C ASP A 95 -3.60 21.25 19.01
N LEU A 96 -3.03 20.63 17.98
CA LEU A 96 -1.78 19.87 18.11
C LEU A 96 -0.61 20.80 18.43
N SER A 97 -0.48 21.94 17.76
CA SER A 97 0.62 22.90 17.98
C SER A 97 0.61 23.49 19.40
N ASN A 98 -0.55 23.58 20.04
CA ASN A 98 -0.66 24.04 21.43
C ASN A 98 -0.21 22.99 22.47
N HIS A 99 -0.19 21.70 22.12
CA HIS A 99 0.05 20.60 23.06
C HIS A 99 1.33 19.79 22.80
N TYR A 100 1.90 19.92 21.60
CA TYR A 100 3.07 19.17 21.14
C TYR A 100 4.19 20.10 20.70
N HIS A 101 5.44 19.68 20.91
CA HIS A 101 6.60 20.44 20.44
C HIS A 101 6.82 20.26 18.95
N GLN A 102 6.42 19.11 18.40
CA GLN A 102 6.57 18.75 16.99
C GLN A 102 5.36 17.97 16.51
N ILE A 103 5.00 18.19 15.24
CA ILE A 103 3.97 17.44 14.52
C ILE A 103 4.65 16.79 13.32
N LEU A 104 4.54 15.48 13.19
CA LEU A 104 5.07 14.72 12.07
C LEU A 104 3.90 14.20 11.23
N TYR A 105 3.89 14.55 9.95
CA TYR A 105 2.91 14.06 8.99
C TYR A 105 3.43 12.79 8.31
N SER A 106 2.69 11.71 8.46
CA SER A 106 2.96 10.38 7.88
C SER A 106 1.68 9.77 7.30
N THR A 107 0.86 10.61 6.65
CA THR A 107 -0.48 10.27 6.13
C THR A 107 -0.46 9.42 4.85
N GLY A 108 0.71 9.26 4.22
CA GLY A 108 0.84 8.57 2.94
C GLY A 108 0.20 9.34 1.78
N ALA A 109 -0.02 8.65 0.67
CA ALA A 109 -0.76 9.15 -0.49
C ALA A 109 -2.10 8.41 -0.60
N GLN A 110 -3.20 9.11 -0.34
CA GLN A 110 -4.55 8.53 -0.29
C GLN A 110 -5.32 8.66 -1.62
N THR A 111 -4.73 9.32 -2.62
CA THR A 111 -5.39 9.63 -3.89
C THR A 111 -4.62 9.03 -5.06
N ASP A 112 -5.36 8.59 -6.05
CA ASP A 112 -4.82 8.05 -7.29
C ASP A 112 -4.42 9.11 -8.30
N ARG A 113 -3.64 8.66 -9.28
CA ARG A 113 -3.33 9.46 -10.48
C ARG A 113 -4.36 9.11 -11.55
N PRO A 114 -5.34 9.99 -11.84
CA PRO A 114 -6.32 9.70 -12.87
C PRO A 114 -5.66 9.66 -14.24
N LEU A 115 -6.18 8.79 -15.12
CA LEU A 115 -5.86 8.82 -16.54
C LEU A 115 -6.75 9.86 -17.23
N ASN A 116 -6.14 10.75 -18.01
CA ASN A 116 -6.88 11.73 -18.79
C ASN A 116 -7.23 11.15 -20.17
N ILE A 117 -8.17 10.19 -20.20
CA ILE A 117 -8.63 9.52 -21.42
C ILE A 117 -10.17 9.46 -21.48
N PRO A 118 -10.77 9.49 -22.69
CA PRO A 118 -12.21 9.31 -22.82
C PRO A 118 -12.67 7.97 -22.23
N GLY A 119 -13.76 8.00 -21.44
CA GLY A 119 -14.36 6.81 -20.83
C GLY A 119 -13.77 6.39 -19.49
N ILE A 120 -12.82 7.16 -18.91
CA ILE A 120 -12.24 6.85 -17.59
C ILE A 120 -13.26 6.83 -16.45
N ASP A 121 -14.36 7.58 -16.58
CA ASP A 121 -15.44 7.67 -15.58
C ASP A 121 -16.61 6.69 -15.85
N LEU A 122 -16.44 5.74 -16.78
CA LEU A 122 -17.46 4.69 -16.99
C LEU A 122 -17.55 3.78 -15.76
N ALA A 123 -18.74 3.20 -15.53
CA ALA A 123 -19.06 2.48 -14.29
C ALA A 123 -18.07 1.35 -13.92
N ASN A 124 -17.48 0.66 -14.90
CA ASN A 124 -16.54 -0.46 -14.68
C ASN A 124 -15.07 -0.03 -14.83
N SER A 125 -14.77 1.27 -14.72
CA SER A 125 -13.43 1.84 -14.78
C SER A 125 -13.04 2.31 -13.39
N HIS A 126 -12.09 1.62 -12.76
CA HIS A 126 -11.74 1.83 -11.36
C HIS A 126 -10.23 2.04 -11.16
N PRO A 127 -9.82 2.87 -10.18
CA PRO A 127 -8.47 2.84 -9.66
C PRO A 127 -8.10 1.47 -9.10
N ALA A 128 -6.85 1.03 -9.30
CA ALA A 128 -6.37 -0.23 -8.75
C ALA A 128 -6.37 -0.23 -7.21
N THR A 129 -6.07 0.92 -6.61
CA THR A 129 -6.10 1.16 -5.15
C THR A 129 -7.48 0.91 -4.54
N ASP A 130 -8.57 1.25 -5.23
CA ASP A 130 -9.94 1.00 -4.76
C ASP A 130 -10.18 -0.51 -4.65
N PHE A 131 -9.79 -1.26 -5.68
CA PHE A 131 -9.89 -2.72 -5.69
C PHE A 131 -9.01 -3.36 -4.60
N VAL A 132 -7.78 -2.84 -4.43
CA VAL A 132 -6.84 -3.27 -3.39
C VAL A 132 -7.39 -3.01 -1.99
N ALA A 133 -7.95 -1.84 -1.76
CA ALA A 133 -8.51 -1.45 -0.48
C ALA A 133 -9.78 -2.27 -0.17
N TRP A 134 -10.61 -2.52 -1.19
CA TRP A 134 -11.78 -3.40 -1.11
C TRP A 134 -11.40 -4.82 -0.68
N TYR A 135 -10.51 -5.50 -1.40
CA TYR A 135 -10.17 -6.87 -1.01
C TYR A 135 -9.41 -6.96 0.32
N ASN A 136 -8.73 -5.89 0.75
CA ASN A 136 -8.04 -5.85 2.05
C ASN A 136 -8.95 -5.40 3.21
N GLY A 137 -10.25 -5.17 2.99
CA GLY A 137 -11.16 -4.83 4.07
C GLY A 137 -11.02 -3.39 4.59
N HIS A 138 -10.56 -2.46 3.76
CA HIS A 138 -10.50 -1.05 4.12
C HIS A 138 -11.94 -0.52 4.34
N PRO A 139 -12.26 0.12 5.49
CA PRO A 139 -13.64 0.51 5.81
C PRO A 139 -14.33 1.38 4.76
N ASP A 140 -13.62 2.36 4.20
CA ASP A 140 -14.17 3.28 3.18
C ASP A 140 -14.53 2.59 1.86
N PHE A 141 -13.98 1.40 1.58
CA PHE A 141 -14.16 0.66 0.33
C PHE A 141 -15.00 -0.61 0.53
N ARG A 142 -15.52 -0.83 1.73
CA ARG A 142 -16.27 -2.05 2.06
C ARG A 142 -17.47 -2.27 1.15
N ASP A 143 -18.18 -1.19 0.86
CA ASP A 143 -19.44 -1.23 0.12
C ASP A 143 -19.22 -0.98 -1.39
N TYR A 144 -17.96 -1.00 -1.86
CA TYR A 144 -17.67 -0.97 -3.28
C TYR A 144 -18.06 -2.28 -3.95
N GLU A 145 -18.66 -2.17 -5.13
CA GLU A 145 -19.02 -3.30 -5.97
C GLU A 145 -18.20 -3.25 -7.25
N PHE A 146 -17.64 -4.39 -7.63
CA PHE A 146 -16.93 -4.57 -8.89
C PHE A 146 -17.73 -5.55 -9.76
N ASP A 147 -18.01 -5.18 -11.01
CA ASP A 147 -18.65 -6.07 -11.97
C ASP A 147 -17.67 -7.17 -12.44
N LEU A 148 -17.64 -8.27 -11.68
CA LEU A 148 -16.85 -9.46 -11.98
C LEU A 148 -17.60 -10.45 -12.90
N THR A 149 -18.70 -10.03 -13.54
CA THR A 149 -19.43 -10.88 -14.49
C THR A 149 -18.82 -10.89 -15.89
N GLN A 150 -17.87 -9.97 -16.15
CA GLN A 150 -17.11 -9.89 -17.39
C GLN A 150 -16.02 -10.96 -17.46
N GLU A 151 -15.70 -11.43 -18.66
CA GLU A 151 -14.67 -12.46 -18.84
C GLU A 151 -13.24 -11.89 -18.97
N ARG A 152 -13.10 -10.58 -19.24
CA ARG A 152 -11.80 -9.94 -19.48
C ARG A 152 -11.67 -8.65 -18.69
N VAL A 153 -10.54 -8.49 -18.01
CA VAL A 153 -10.16 -7.28 -17.26
C VAL A 153 -8.87 -6.70 -17.83
N ALA A 154 -8.82 -5.39 -18.03
CA ALA A 154 -7.58 -4.68 -18.37
C ALA A 154 -7.05 -3.95 -17.15
N VAL A 155 -5.77 -4.14 -16.83
CA VAL A 155 -5.06 -3.45 -15.73
C VAL A 155 -4.00 -2.55 -16.36
N ILE A 156 -4.12 -1.24 -16.17
CA ILE A 156 -3.21 -0.27 -16.77
C ILE A 156 -2.06 0.03 -15.78
N GLY A 157 -0.85 -0.37 -16.17
CA GLY A 157 0.36 -0.19 -15.37
C GLY A 157 1.17 -1.49 -15.26
N ILE A 158 2.49 -1.35 -15.16
CA ILE A 158 3.45 -2.46 -15.04
C ILE A 158 4.28 -2.34 -13.76
N GLY A 159 3.61 -2.10 -12.63
CA GLY A 159 4.20 -2.06 -11.30
C GLY A 159 3.62 -3.13 -10.38
N ASN A 160 4.19 -3.31 -9.18
CA ASN A 160 3.76 -4.37 -8.25
C ASN A 160 2.25 -4.34 -7.96
N VAL A 161 1.64 -3.17 -7.75
CA VAL A 161 0.19 -3.07 -7.51
C VAL A 161 -0.63 -3.63 -8.68
N ALA A 162 -0.20 -3.43 -9.93
CA ALA A 162 -0.89 -4.01 -11.08
C ALA A 162 -0.79 -5.54 -11.08
N LEU A 163 0.36 -6.08 -10.67
CA LEU A 163 0.53 -7.53 -10.52
C LEU A 163 -0.29 -8.07 -9.34
N ASP A 164 -0.42 -7.31 -8.25
CA ASP A 164 -1.26 -7.70 -7.11
C ASP A 164 -2.73 -7.83 -7.54
N VAL A 165 -3.25 -6.85 -8.28
CA VAL A 165 -4.61 -6.91 -8.84
C VAL A 165 -4.76 -8.13 -9.76
N ALA A 166 -3.80 -8.35 -10.67
CA ALA A 166 -3.84 -9.50 -11.57
C ALA A 166 -3.82 -10.84 -10.81
N ARG A 167 -2.94 -10.98 -9.80
CA ARG A 167 -2.89 -12.19 -8.97
C ARG A 167 -4.20 -12.44 -8.24
N ILE A 168 -4.79 -11.42 -7.62
CA ILE A 168 -6.05 -11.59 -6.88
C ILE A 168 -7.20 -11.98 -7.80
N LEU A 169 -7.25 -11.44 -9.02
CA LEU A 169 -8.27 -11.82 -10.02
C LEU A 169 -8.07 -13.24 -10.57
N CYS A 170 -6.83 -13.74 -10.62
CA CYS A 170 -6.48 -15.03 -11.20
C CYS A 170 -6.34 -16.18 -10.19
N ARG A 171 -6.25 -15.89 -8.88
CA ARG A 171 -6.14 -16.93 -7.85
C ARG A 171 -7.46 -17.65 -7.61
N THR A 172 -7.34 -18.93 -7.27
CA THR A 172 -8.49 -19.77 -6.93
C THR A 172 -9.07 -19.41 -5.56
N TYR A 173 -10.32 -19.82 -5.32
CA TYR A 173 -10.96 -19.69 -4.00
C TYR A 173 -10.14 -20.37 -2.89
N ASP A 174 -9.63 -21.58 -3.16
CA ASP A 174 -8.88 -22.38 -2.17
C ASP A 174 -7.55 -21.72 -1.78
N GLU A 175 -6.89 -21.01 -2.70
CA GLU A 175 -5.70 -20.22 -2.39
C GLU A 175 -6.04 -19.00 -1.55
N LEU A 176 -7.08 -18.26 -1.92
CA LEU A 176 -7.46 -17.00 -1.26
C LEU A 176 -8.08 -17.23 0.12
N MET A 177 -8.84 -18.30 0.33
CA MET A 177 -9.48 -18.60 1.63
C MET A 177 -8.47 -18.87 2.76
N GLN A 178 -7.20 -19.13 2.44
CA GLN A 178 -6.12 -19.32 3.41
C GLN A 178 -5.44 -18.00 3.81
N THR A 179 -5.90 -16.88 3.26
CA THR A 179 -5.31 -15.55 3.47
C THR A 179 -6.16 -14.67 4.40
N ASP A 180 -5.76 -13.40 4.58
CA ASP A 180 -6.54 -12.40 5.32
C ASP A 180 -7.41 -11.51 4.42
N ILE A 181 -7.73 -11.96 3.20
CA ILE A 181 -8.67 -11.28 2.29
C ILE A 181 -10.03 -11.07 2.98
N ALA A 182 -10.72 -9.97 2.65
CA ALA A 182 -12.04 -9.71 3.20
C ALA A 182 -13.07 -10.75 2.72
N ASP A 183 -13.88 -11.27 3.65
CA ASP A 183 -14.87 -12.33 3.35
C ASP A 183 -15.83 -11.96 2.20
N TYR A 184 -16.28 -10.70 2.15
CA TYR A 184 -17.17 -10.22 1.08
C TYR A 184 -16.47 -10.20 -0.29
N ALA A 185 -15.17 -9.90 -0.31
CA ALA A 185 -14.39 -9.87 -1.53
C ALA A 185 -14.11 -11.29 -2.01
N LEU A 186 -13.79 -12.21 -1.08
CA LEU A 186 -13.66 -13.63 -1.38
C LEU A 186 -14.95 -14.22 -1.95
N GLU A 187 -16.11 -13.90 -1.37
CA GLU A 187 -17.41 -14.33 -1.88
C GLU A 187 -17.67 -13.79 -3.29
N ALA A 188 -17.39 -12.50 -3.54
CA ALA A 188 -17.54 -11.90 -4.86
C ALA A 188 -16.61 -12.54 -5.90
N LEU A 189 -15.34 -12.76 -5.55
CA LEU A 189 -14.34 -13.42 -6.40
C LEU A 189 -14.71 -14.87 -6.71
N SER A 190 -15.31 -15.60 -5.77
CA SER A 190 -15.80 -16.97 -6.00
C SER A 190 -16.86 -17.08 -7.11
N LYS A 191 -17.55 -15.97 -7.41
CA LYS A 191 -18.59 -15.87 -8.44
C LYS A 191 -18.07 -15.18 -9.71
N SER A 192 -16.79 -14.80 -9.73
CA SER A 192 -16.14 -14.14 -10.86
C SER A 192 -16.21 -14.99 -12.12
N ARG A 193 -16.41 -14.34 -13.27
CA ARG A 193 -16.33 -14.95 -14.60
C ARG A 193 -15.06 -14.55 -15.34
N VAL A 194 -14.18 -13.79 -14.70
CA VAL A 194 -12.92 -13.34 -15.29
C VAL A 194 -12.08 -14.57 -15.67
N LYS A 195 -11.66 -14.62 -16.93
CA LYS A 195 -10.82 -15.67 -17.51
C LYS A 195 -9.51 -15.11 -18.05
N GLU A 196 -9.45 -13.79 -18.27
CA GLU A 196 -8.29 -13.13 -18.85
C GLU A 196 -8.06 -11.78 -18.18
N VAL A 197 -6.84 -11.59 -17.67
CA VAL A 197 -6.38 -10.31 -17.14
C VAL A 197 -5.24 -9.80 -18.02
N VAL A 198 -5.46 -8.68 -18.69
CA VAL A 198 -4.48 -8.06 -19.59
C VAL A 198 -3.78 -6.91 -18.86
N VAL A 199 -2.50 -7.09 -18.55
CA VAL A 199 -1.68 -6.05 -17.91
C VAL A 199 -1.00 -5.20 -18.98
N LEU A 200 -1.33 -3.91 -19.03
CA LEU A 200 -0.92 -3.00 -20.10
C LEU A 200 0.17 -2.04 -19.63
N GLY A 201 1.33 -2.12 -20.26
CA GLY A 201 2.43 -1.16 -20.12
C GLY A 201 2.40 -0.10 -21.21
N ARG A 202 2.69 1.16 -20.87
CA ARG A 202 2.90 2.23 -21.88
C ARG A 202 4.32 2.28 -22.46
N ARG A 203 5.22 1.44 -21.95
CA ARG A 203 6.65 1.33 -22.30
C ARG A 203 7.03 -0.15 -22.27
N GLY A 204 8.19 -0.47 -22.85
CA GLY A 204 8.71 -1.82 -22.94
C GLY A 204 9.14 -2.46 -21.60
N PRO A 205 9.58 -3.73 -21.65
CA PRO A 205 9.88 -4.53 -20.47
C PRO A 205 11.04 -3.98 -19.63
N ALA A 206 11.99 -3.25 -20.23
CA ALA A 206 13.11 -2.64 -19.48
C ALA A 206 12.67 -1.54 -18.51
N GLN A 207 11.51 -0.90 -18.75
CA GLN A 207 10.99 0.16 -17.89
C GLN A 207 9.85 -0.32 -16.98
N ALA A 208 9.66 -1.63 -16.88
CA ALA A 208 8.78 -2.23 -15.89
C ALA A 208 9.21 -1.82 -14.47
N ALA A 209 8.22 -1.50 -13.65
CA ALA A 209 8.41 -1.08 -12.27
C ALA A 209 8.08 -2.21 -11.28
N PHE A 210 7.67 -3.38 -11.76
CA PHE A 210 7.55 -4.56 -10.92
C PHE A 210 8.93 -5.10 -10.56
N THR A 211 9.00 -5.79 -9.42
CA THR A 211 10.23 -6.46 -8.97
C THR A 211 10.21 -7.94 -9.33
N THR A 212 11.39 -8.57 -9.35
CA THR A 212 11.56 -9.96 -9.82
C THR A 212 10.76 -10.99 -9.02
N PRO A 213 10.63 -10.91 -7.69
CA PRO A 213 9.79 -11.83 -6.94
C PRO A 213 8.32 -11.80 -7.39
N GLU A 214 7.76 -10.60 -7.58
CA GLU A 214 6.34 -10.37 -7.84
C GLU A 214 5.92 -10.86 -9.22
N ILE A 215 6.78 -10.73 -10.24
CA ILE A 215 6.51 -11.32 -11.57
C ILE A 215 6.69 -12.84 -11.57
N LYS A 216 7.63 -13.38 -10.79
CA LYS A 216 7.82 -14.84 -10.68
C LYS A 216 6.59 -15.53 -10.12
N GLU A 217 5.95 -14.93 -9.14
CA GLU A 217 4.74 -15.47 -8.49
C GLU A 217 3.56 -15.62 -9.46
N LEU A 218 3.50 -14.85 -10.55
CA LEU A 218 2.49 -15.07 -11.59
C LEU A 218 2.65 -16.43 -12.27
N GLY A 219 3.87 -16.95 -12.39
CA GLY A 219 4.14 -18.28 -12.96
C GLY A 219 3.89 -19.43 -11.99
N GLU A 220 3.46 -19.14 -10.75
CA GLU A 220 3.19 -20.13 -9.70
C GLU A 220 1.68 -20.28 -9.42
N MET A 221 0.82 -19.65 -10.21
CA MET A 221 -0.64 -19.72 -10.06
C MET A 221 -1.18 -21.10 -10.44
N ALA A 222 -2.18 -21.58 -9.69
CA ALA A 222 -2.71 -22.93 -9.86
C ALA A 222 -3.60 -23.11 -11.10
N ASP A 223 -4.31 -22.06 -11.52
CA ASP A 223 -5.34 -22.12 -12.57
C ASP A 223 -5.21 -20.97 -13.59
N ALA A 224 -4.00 -20.41 -13.75
CA ALA A 224 -3.75 -19.34 -14.70
C ALA A 224 -2.34 -19.44 -15.29
N ASP A 225 -2.26 -19.32 -16.62
CA ASP A 225 -1.00 -19.26 -17.36
C ASP A 225 -0.59 -17.80 -17.63
N VAL A 226 0.71 -17.53 -17.58
CA VAL A 226 1.26 -16.24 -17.99
C VAL A 226 1.62 -16.29 -19.46
N TYR A 227 1.01 -15.42 -20.25
CA TYR A 227 1.33 -15.26 -21.66
C TYR A 227 1.91 -13.88 -21.93
N VAL A 228 3.09 -13.84 -22.54
CA VAL A 228 3.73 -12.64 -23.07
C VAL A 228 4.03 -12.91 -24.54
N PRO A 229 3.48 -12.12 -25.49
CA PRO A 229 3.84 -12.23 -26.90
C PRO A 229 5.37 -12.08 -27.06
N PRO A 230 6.06 -12.95 -27.83
CA PRO A 230 7.51 -12.86 -28.01
C PRO A 230 7.99 -11.47 -28.43
N GLU A 231 7.26 -10.80 -29.31
CA GLU A 231 7.54 -9.45 -29.79
C GLU A 231 7.46 -8.37 -28.69
N GLU A 232 6.64 -8.57 -27.66
CA GLU A 232 6.50 -7.65 -26.51
C GLU A 232 7.57 -7.94 -25.43
N ALA A 233 8.18 -9.12 -25.46
CA ALA A 233 9.30 -9.48 -24.59
C ALA A 233 10.65 -8.96 -25.11
N GLU A 234 10.73 -8.61 -26.40
CA GLU A 234 11.92 -8.04 -27.01
C GLU A 234 12.18 -6.60 -26.54
N LEU A 235 13.46 -6.26 -26.39
CA LEU A 235 13.85 -4.91 -26.03
C LEU A 235 13.77 -4.01 -27.26
N ASP A 236 12.77 -3.14 -27.30
CA ASP A 236 12.69 -2.06 -28.29
C ASP A 236 13.88 -1.08 -28.18
N ASP A 237 14.08 -0.26 -29.20
CA ASP A 237 15.19 0.70 -29.27
C ASP A 237 15.21 1.65 -28.05
N LEU A 238 14.03 2.03 -27.54
CA LEU A 238 13.88 2.89 -26.36
C LEU A 238 14.32 2.17 -25.08
N SER A 239 14.05 0.88 -24.96
CA SER A 239 14.47 0.00 -23.86
C SER A 239 15.95 -0.22 -23.86
N GLN A 240 16.54 -0.49 -25.02
CA GLN A 240 17.98 -0.63 -25.16
C GLN A 240 18.71 0.66 -24.78
N ALA A 241 18.22 1.82 -25.24
CA ALA A 241 18.79 3.13 -24.88
C ALA A 241 18.68 3.41 -23.37
N SER A 242 17.54 3.12 -22.76
CA SER A 242 17.31 3.31 -21.32
C SER A 242 18.26 2.47 -20.46
N LEU A 243 18.54 1.22 -20.86
CA LEU A 243 19.49 0.35 -20.14
C LEU A 243 20.93 0.86 -20.28
N ALA A 244 21.33 1.27 -21.49
CA ALA A 244 22.66 1.82 -21.72
C ALA A 244 22.94 3.11 -20.92
N ASP A 245 21.93 3.95 -20.71
CA ASP A 245 22.04 5.14 -19.88
C ASP A 245 22.01 4.85 -18.37
N ALA A 246 21.25 3.83 -17.93
CA ALA A 246 21.25 3.38 -16.54
C ALA A 246 22.63 2.83 -16.12
N ASP A 247 23.29 2.07 -17.00
CA ASP A 247 24.66 1.57 -16.79
C ASP A 247 25.69 2.69 -16.74
N ARG A 248 25.47 3.81 -17.44
CA ARG A 248 26.34 5.00 -17.35
C ARG A 248 26.13 5.80 -16.07
N ALA A 249 24.92 5.76 -15.51
CA ALA A 249 24.57 6.43 -14.26
C ALA A 249 25.04 5.66 -13.02
N SER A 250 25.12 4.33 -13.08
CA SER A 250 25.61 3.46 -11.98
C SER A 250 27.14 3.42 -11.85
N VAL A 251 27.87 3.95 -12.84
CA VAL A 251 29.34 4.02 -12.88
C VAL A 251 29.88 5.40 -12.46
N ARG A 252 29.02 6.34 -12.03
CA ARG A 252 29.40 7.65 -11.46
C ARG A 252 29.17 7.71 -9.96
#